data_AF-A0A3A4JKC7-F1
#
_entry.id   AF-A0A3A4JKC7-F1
#
_cell.length_a   1.000
_cell.length_b   1.000
_cell.length_c   1.000
_cell.angle_alpha   90.00
_cell.angle_beta   90.00
_cell.angle_gamma   90.00
#
_symmetry.space_group_name_H-M   'P 1'
#
loop_
_entity.id
_entity.type
_entity.pdbx_description
1 polymer ?
#
loop_
_entity_poly.entity_id
_entity_poly.type
_entity_poly.pdbx_seq_one_letter_code
_entity_poly.pdbx_strand_id
1 'polypeptide(L)'
;MALGLVLLPAVLSFLATACSGDDFLRTDGDAGVSDGDADDQEADGEEPPQELPLALPFELTREDKGEPLSESEIADFTARLTGFWKRVDYFTWVYETCHGMDASTGYPDYLIWWHDVDAVKQGDTVTFHNNSAYGGSHNNAEPTSLVLTQAIGGYLLTGDPAMGRVVEQFAKSFTAVMKGFVYDENDPLLYIMSRNFVAHNHSFTLPSGKKKAVDYSDWYSTYEGWNAHRVHYPNNPYWGDIYVTTMRSKDDLPFMYRAAAWFPYVIEYAEDEAVREAVTEAWEFMRGFAKDVVDSGYYIRSKDANGEPFIPEEDLASFVEYVSLFPDAECDPRLATALLAYGEPKGVECGDGQGSGYDPVAGGLNYYNYSIIDYFHLSAVQLALVTGYYETAKQLLEGYIVRLERYQDPNTEEPGRRNESWRRDISLELLQGASLGMPLTSEEAREIHQFVGQAVASFEDFPNWDLWDPSVPDGVYDFRSGFHPAHTPDATRIEEIAFILEYCWSPFRNPAGAAFVDCEIVGDPAKWGQK
;
A
#
# COMPACT_ATOMS: atom_id res chain seq x y z
N MET A 1 -41.50 18.19 -26.55
CA MET A 1 -41.98 18.87 -25.32
C MET A 1 -41.73 17.90 -24.19
N ALA A 2 -40.51 17.73 -23.68
CA ALA A 2 -39.68 18.66 -22.90
C ALA A 2 -40.30 18.99 -21.52
N LEU A 3 -40.04 18.10 -20.56
CA LEU A 3 -39.92 18.41 -19.13
C LEU A 3 -38.64 17.71 -18.64
N GLY A 4 -37.52 18.45 -18.67
CA GLY A 4 -36.23 18.06 -18.07
C GLY A 4 -36.22 18.49 -16.59
N LEU A 5 -35.74 17.64 -15.68
CA LEU A 5 -34.32 17.56 -15.28
C LEU A 5 -33.76 18.93 -14.84
N VAL A 6 -34.14 19.35 -13.62
CA VAL A 6 -33.45 20.38 -12.85
C VAL A 6 -33.52 19.93 -11.39
N LEU A 7 -32.54 19.17 -10.92
CA LEU A 7 -32.28 18.95 -9.47
C LEU A 7 -30.90 18.36 -9.15
N LEU A 8 -30.10 17.93 -10.13
CA LEU A 8 -28.74 17.43 -9.89
C LEU A 8 -27.62 18.46 -9.55
N PRO A 9 -27.67 19.77 -9.88
CA PRO A 9 -26.50 20.63 -9.68
C PRO A 9 -26.28 21.09 -8.21
N ALA A 10 -27.26 20.92 -7.32
CA ALA A 10 -27.15 21.38 -5.93
C ALA A 10 -26.37 20.40 -5.03
N VAL A 11 -26.45 19.09 -5.29
CA VAL A 11 -25.72 18.07 -4.52
C VAL A 11 -24.24 18.04 -4.91
N LEU A 12 -23.92 18.23 -6.20
CA LEU A 12 -22.54 18.36 -6.68
C LEU A 12 -21.85 19.64 -6.19
N SER A 13 -22.60 20.74 -5.97
CA SER A 13 -22.02 21.95 -5.37
C SER A 13 -21.72 21.75 -3.89
N PHE A 14 -22.51 20.98 -3.13
CA PHE A 14 -22.19 20.69 -1.73
C PHE A 14 -20.95 19.79 -1.57
N LEU A 15 -20.74 18.83 -2.47
CA LEU A 15 -19.52 18.00 -2.48
C LEU A 15 -18.28 18.77 -2.95
N ALA A 16 -18.43 19.68 -3.92
CA ALA A 16 -17.30 20.54 -4.35
C ALA A 16 -16.95 21.62 -3.33
N THR A 17 -17.91 22.09 -2.52
CA THR A 17 -17.68 23.11 -1.48
C THR A 17 -17.17 22.51 -0.17
N ALA A 18 -17.34 21.20 0.07
CA ALA A 18 -16.61 20.48 1.13
C ALA A 18 -15.09 20.35 0.83
N CYS A 19 -14.68 20.66 -0.41
CA CYS A 19 -13.28 20.77 -0.84
C CYS A 19 -12.79 22.24 -0.93
N SER A 20 -13.50 23.20 -0.33
CA SER A 20 -13.02 24.58 -0.18
C SER A 20 -13.53 25.13 1.15
N GLY A 21 -12.64 25.18 2.15
CA GLY A 21 -12.95 25.71 3.47
C GLY A 21 -13.48 27.14 3.40
N ASP A 22 -14.52 27.41 4.21
CA ASP A 22 -14.76 28.70 4.83
C ASP A 22 -15.74 28.56 6.01
N ASP A 23 -15.23 28.95 7.18
CA ASP A 23 -15.87 29.48 8.40
C ASP A 23 -17.36 29.20 8.64
N PHE A 24 -17.64 28.38 9.66
CA PHE A 24 -18.86 28.50 10.46
C PHE A 24 -18.54 28.67 11.94
N LEU A 25 -18.69 29.92 12.41
CA LEU A 25 -18.73 30.30 13.82
C LEU A 25 -19.68 29.38 14.61
N ARG A 26 -19.13 28.61 15.54
CA ARG A 26 -19.94 27.91 16.55
C ARG A 26 -19.74 28.58 17.90
N THR A 27 -20.85 29.10 18.41
CA THR A 27 -20.99 29.75 19.72
C THR A 27 -20.92 28.75 20.86
N ASP A 28 -20.24 29.16 21.92
CA ASP A 28 -20.09 28.47 23.20
C ASP A 28 -21.40 27.91 23.77
N GLY A 29 -21.31 26.70 24.33
CA GLY A 29 -22.39 26.02 25.03
C GLY A 29 -21.83 25.07 26.08
N ASP A 30 -21.40 25.66 27.20
CA ASP A 30 -21.05 25.02 28.47
C ASP A 30 -22.18 24.13 29.00
N ALA A 31 -21.87 22.86 29.31
CA ALA A 31 -22.59 22.09 30.33
C ALA A 31 -21.85 20.80 30.73
N GLY A 32 -21.26 20.83 31.94
CA GLY A 32 -21.63 19.86 32.98
C GLY A 32 -20.84 18.55 33.08
N VAL A 33 -19.84 18.58 33.97
CA VAL A 33 -19.17 17.43 34.59
C VAL A 33 -20.16 16.57 35.39
N SER A 34 -19.97 15.24 35.34
CA SER A 34 -20.48 14.29 36.34
C SER A 34 -19.51 13.11 36.48
N ASP A 35 -18.86 13.03 37.63
CA ASP A 35 -18.03 11.92 38.10
C ASP A 35 -18.82 10.61 38.26
N GLY A 36 -18.13 9.47 38.11
CA GLY A 36 -18.65 8.13 38.38
C GLY A 36 -17.60 7.03 38.26
N ASP A 37 -16.88 6.82 39.37
CA ASP A 37 -15.92 5.78 39.75
C ASP A 37 -15.96 4.38 39.10
N ALA A 38 -14.74 3.93 38.78
CA ALA A 38 -14.03 2.71 39.20
C ALA A 38 -14.44 1.28 38.77
N ASP A 39 -13.40 0.62 38.25
CA ASP A 39 -13.02 -0.81 38.31
C ASP A 39 -13.96 -1.86 37.72
N ASP A 40 -13.53 -2.45 36.59
CA ASP A 40 -13.22 -3.88 36.50
C ASP A 40 -12.30 -4.12 35.29
N GLN A 41 -11.00 -4.27 35.54
CA GLN A 41 -10.06 -4.84 34.57
C GLN A 41 -10.29 -6.35 34.54
N GLU A 42 -11.21 -6.81 33.69
CA GLU A 42 -11.19 -8.20 33.23
C GLU A 42 -9.99 -8.35 32.29
N ALA A 43 -9.04 -9.17 32.72
CA ALA A 43 -7.95 -9.63 31.87
C ALA A 43 -8.56 -10.45 30.72
N ASP A 44 -8.53 -9.88 29.51
CA ASP A 44 -8.86 -10.57 28.28
C ASP A 44 -8.05 -11.86 28.21
N GLY A 45 -8.76 -12.99 28.27
CA GLY A 45 -8.18 -14.28 28.00
C GLY A 45 -7.80 -14.33 26.53
N GLU A 46 -6.49 -14.36 26.25
CA GLU A 46 -5.98 -14.73 24.93
C GLU A 46 -6.54 -16.10 24.56
N GLU A 47 -7.51 -16.12 23.63
CA GLU A 47 -7.80 -17.33 22.88
C GLU A 47 -6.50 -17.79 22.21
N PRO A 48 -6.22 -19.11 22.20
CA PRO A 48 -5.02 -19.62 21.56
C PRO A 48 -4.98 -19.14 20.11
N PRO A 49 -3.81 -18.72 19.58
CA PRO A 49 -3.73 -18.20 18.23
C PRO A 49 -4.30 -19.23 17.26
N GLN A 50 -5.34 -18.82 16.54
CA GLN A 50 -5.92 -19.62 15.46
C GLN A 50 -4.79 -19.93 14.46
N GLU A 51 -4.60 -21.21 14.13
CA GLU A 51 -3.63 -21.59 13.10
C GLU A 51 -3.93 -20.83 11.79
N LEU A 52 -2.89 -20.26 11.17
CA LEU A 52 -3.05 -19.49 9.94
C LEU A 52 -3.62 -20.39 8.82
N PRO A 53 -4.63 -19.93 8.07
CA PRO A 53 -5.22 -20.74 7.02
C PRO A 53 -4.23 -20.94 5.86
N LEU A 54 -3.98 -22.20 5.50
CA LEU A 54 -3.08 -22.57 4.39
C LEU A 54 -3.82 -22.99 3.12
N ALA A 55 -5.13 -22.72 3.06
CA ALA A 55 -5.99 -22.97 1.93
C ALA A 55 -7.18 -21.99 1.96
N LEU A 56 -7.79 -21.74 0.80
CA LEU A 56 -9.08 -21.05 0.74
C LEU A 56 -10.13 -21.84 1.56
N PRO A 57 -10.76 -21.24 2.59
CA PRO A 57 -11.57 -21.98 3.55
C PRO A 57 -13.00 -22.29 3.07
N PHE A 58 -13.34 -21.87 1.86
CA PHE A 58 -14.66 -22.07 1.24
C PHE A 58 -14.51 -22.34 -0.26
N GLU A 59 -15.54 -22.97 -0.83
CA GLU A 59 -15.64 -23.14 -2.28
C GLU A 59 -16.24 -21.87 -2.91
N LEU A 60 -15.57 -21.35 -3.94
CA LEU A 60 -16.03 -20.25 -4.76
C LEU A 60 -15.77 -20.59 -6.22
N THR A 61 -16.80 -20.58 -7.05
CA THR A 61 -16.72 -20.87 -8.48
C THR A 61 -17.38 -19.77 -9.28
N ARG A 62 -16.95 -19.60 -10.53
CA ARG A 62 -17.49 -18.62 -11.47
C ARG A 62 -17.56 -19.24 -12.85
N GLU A 63 -18.55 -18.83 -13.65
CA GLU A 63 -18.62 -19.24 -15.05
C GLU A 63 -17.42 -18.68 -15.80
N ASP A 64 -16.66 -19.56 -16.45
CA ASP A 64 -15.54 -19.14 -17.27
C ASP A 64 -16.03 -18.38 -18.51
N LYS A 65 -15.37 -17.27 -18.82
CA LYS A 65 -15.66 -16.38 -19.95
C LYS A 65 -14.38 -16.14 -20.74
N GLY A 66 -14.48 -16.12 -22.07
CA GLY A 66 -13.34 -15.93 -22.97
C GLY A 66 -12.69 -17.24 -23.43
N GLU A 67 -11.66 -17.12 -24.25
CA GLU A 67 -10.86 -18.26 -24.72
C GLU A 67 -9.72 -18.52 -23.71
N PRO A 68 -9.54 -19.73 -23.18
CA PRO A 68 -8.42 -20.04 -22.28
C PRO A 68 -7.07 -19.77 -22.95
N LEU A 69 -6.08 -19.33 -22.16
CA LEU A 69 -4.69 -19.30 -22.61
C LEU A 69 -4.20 -20.73 -22.88
N SER A 70 -3.50 -20.93 -23.98
CA SER A 70 -2.83 -22.20 -24.27
C SER A 70 -1.59 -22.38 -23.37
N GLU A 71 -1.18 -23.62 -23.17
CA GLU A 71 0.05 -23.95 -22.41
C GLU A 71 1.28 -23.21 -22.96
N SER A 72 1.36 -23.05 -24.28
CA SER A 72 2.47 -22.32 -24.92
C SER A 72 2.41 -20.81 -24.66
N GLU A 73 1.22 -20.21 -24.61
CA GLU A 73 1.09 -18.79 -24.26
C GLU A 73 1.55 -18.57 -22.82
N ILE A 74 1.13 -19.44 -21.88
CA ILE A 74 1.52 -19.38 -20.47
C ILE A 74 3.03 -19.55 -20.31
N ALA A 75 3.61 -20.59 -20.92
CA ALA A 75 5.06 -20.84 -20.84
C ALA A 75 5.88 -19.67 -21.42
N ASP A 76 5.46 -19.11 -22.55
CA ASP A 76 6.15 -17.98 -23.19
C ASP A 76 6.08 -16.71 -22.34
N PHE A 77 4.93 -16.42 -21.75
CA PHE A 77 4.75 -15.30 -20.83
C PHE A 77 5.58 -15.47 -19.57
N THR A 78 5.49 -16.63 -18.91
CA THR A 78 6.25 -16.91 -17.69
C THR A 78 7.76 -16.82 -17.94
N ALA A 79 8.26 -17.39 -19.03
CA ALA A 79 9.67 -17.31 -19.40
C ALA A 79 10.10 -15.85 -19.63
N ARG A 80 9.29 -15.05 -20.32
CA ARG A 80 9.60 -13.65 -20.60
C ARG A 80 9.64 -12.81 -19.33
N LEU A 81 8.62 -12.91 -18.48
CA LEU A 81 8.51 -12.13 -17.25
C LEU A 81 9.60 -12.48 -16.24
N THR A 82 9.75 -13.77 -15.91
CA THR A 82 10.77 -14.22 -14.95
C THR A 82 12.18 -13.98 -15.49
N GLY A 83 12.38 -14.13 -16.81
CA GLY A 83 13.63 -13.79 -17.47
C GLY A 83 13.97 -12.30 -17.41
N PHE A 84 12.96 -11.42 -17.45
CA PHE A 84 13.13 -9.99 -17.20
C PHE A 84 13.60 -9.74 -15.76
N TRP A 85 12.87 -10.23 -14.74
CA TRP A 85 13.26 -10.04 -13.34
C TRP A 85 14.68 -10.52 -13.05
N LYS A 86 15.06 -11.68 -13.60
CA LYS A 86 16.42 -12.23 -13.50
C LYS A 86 17.47 -11.32 -14.13
N ARG A 87 17.19 -10.80 -15.32
CA ARG A 87 18.13 -10.00 -16.10
C ARG A 87 18.40 -8.64 -15.46
N VAL A 88 17.36 -7.98 -14.95
CA VAL A 88 17.49 -6.67 -14.28
C VAL A 88 17.81 -6.81 -12.79
N ASP A 89 17.84 -8.03 -12.26
CA ASP A 89 18.03 -8.33 -10.84
C ASP A 89 17.08 -7.50 -9.97
N TYR A 90 15.77 -7.62 -10.27
CA TYR A 90 14.75 -6.65 -9.88
C TYR A 90 14.76 -6.30 -8.37
N PHE A 91 14.80 -7.28 -7.47
CA PHE A 91 14.76 -7.00 -6.03
C PHE A 91 16.07 -6.45 -5.48
N THR A 92 17.21 -6.79 -6.08
CA THR A 92 18.48 -6.12 -5.80
C THR A 92 18.40 -4.67 -6.28
N TRP A 93 17.88 -4.41 -7.47
CA TRP A 93 17.65 -3.07 -7.99
C TRP A 93 16.76 -2.24 -7.05
N VAL A 94 15.61 -2.80 -6.59
CA VAL A 94 14.74 -2.14 -5.60
C VAL A 94 15.52 -1.74 -4.35
N TYR A 95 16.29 -2.66 -3.77
CA TYR A 95 17.09 -2.39 -2.58
C TYR A 95 18.16 -1.30 -2.82
N GLU A 96 18.77 -1.30 -4.01
CA GLU A 96 19.79 -0.33 -4.38
C GLU A 96 19.21 1.06 -4.69
N THR A 97 18.01 1.16 -5.25
CA THR A 97 17.39 2.44 -5.64
C THR A 97 16.46 3.06 -4.61
N CYS A 98 15.99 2.29 -3.62
CA CYS A 98 15.21 2.82 -2.50
C CYS A 98 16.13 3.31 -1.36
N HIS A 99 15.77 4.31 -0.59
CA HIS A 99 16.66 4.87 0.44
C HIS A 99 15.93 5.21 1.75
N GLY A 100 16.71 5.47 2.80
CA GLY A 100 16.23 5.71 4.14
C GLY A 100 17.42 6.00 5.04
N MET A 101 17.62 5.20 6.08
CA MET A 101 18.81 5.23 6.95
C MET A 101 19.57 3.93 6.83
N ASP A 102 20.88 3.99 6.56
CA ASP A 102 21.75 2.81 6.55
C ASP A 102 22.26 2.46 7.94
N ALA A 103 22.42 1.17 8.22
CA ALA A 103 22.87 0.66 9.51
C ALA A 103 24.28 1.16 9.91
N SER A 104 25.13 1.54 8.95
CA SER A 104 26.46 2.12 9.25
C SER A 104 26.41 3.47 9.95
N THR A 105 25.26 4.15 9.94
CA THR A 105 25.06 5.41 10.65
C THR A 105 24.99 5.24 12.18
N GLY A 106 24.71 4.02 12.65
CA GLY A 106 24.46 3.72 14.07
C GLY A 106 23.03 4.04 14.54
N TYR A 107 22.18 4.59 13.65
CA TYR A 107 20.75 4.74 13.89
C TYR A 107 19.97 3.51 13.40
N PRO A 108 18.71 3.31 13.84
CA PRO A 108 17.85 2.28 13.27
C PRO A 108 17.72 2.47 11.75
N ASP A 109 17.93 1.38 11.01
CA ASP A 109 17.92 1.35 9.55
C ASP A 109 16.52 1.11 9.00
N TYR A 110 16.27 1.61 7.78
CA TYR A 110 15.04 1.36 7.03
C TYR A 110 15.24 1.79 5.57
N LEU A 111 14.39 1.29 4.67
CA LEU A 111 14.28 1.78 3.30
C LEU A 111 12.84 2.12 2.95
N ILE A 112 12.66 3.19 2.19
CA ILE A 112 11.38 3.61 1.61
C ILE A 112 11.53 3.66 0.10
N TRP A 113 10.50 3.24 -0.62
CA TRP A 113 10.35 3.57 -2.02
C TRP A 113 9.92 5.03 -2.14
N TRP A 114 10.87 5.91 -2.41
CA TRP A 114 10.59 7.34 -2.52
C TRP A 114 10.10 7.71 -3.92
N HIS A 115 9.01 8.46 -3.97
CA HIS A 115 8.67 9.31 -5.11
C HIS A 115 9.22 10.72 -4.87
N ASP A 116 9.22 11.57 -5.89
CA ASP A 116 9.60 12.99 -5.73
C ASP A 116 11.06 13.19 -5.27
N VAL A 117 11.96 12.34 -5.75
CA VAL A 117 13.40 12.37 -5.49
C VAL A 117 14.21 12.32 -6.78
N ASP A 118 15.43 12.85 -6.73
CA ASP A 118 16.40 12.79 -7.81
C ASP A 118 17.53 11.82 -7.45
N ALA A 119 17.94 10.96 -8.38
CA ALA A 119 19.21 10.24 -8.28
C ALA A 119 20.30 11.03 -9.00
N VAL A 120 21.32 11.45 -8.26
CA VAL A 120 22.44 12.26 -8.76
C VAL A 120 23.70 11.41 -8.83
N LYS A 121 24.14 11.09 -10.04
CA LYS A 121 25.38 10.34 -10.28
C LYS A 121 26.59 11.27 -10.40
N GLN A 122 27.63 10.98 -9.63
CA GLN A 122 28.95 11.61 -9.74
C GLN A 122 30.05 10.54 -9.62
N GLY A 123 30.68 10.20 -10.74
CA GLY A 123 31.68 9.14 -10.80
C GLY A 123 31.10 7.78 -10.44
N ASP A 124 31.58 7.18 -9.36
CA ASP A 124 31.15 5.87 -8.85
C ASP A 124 30.12 5.95 -7.71
N THR A 125 29.60 7.14 -7.44
CA THR A 125 28.64 7.39 -6.35
C THR A 125 27.31 7.89 -6.91
N VAL A 126 26.22 7.34 -6.40
CA VAL A 126 24.85 7.82 -6.65
C VAL A 126 24.28 8.38 -5.35
N THR A 127 23.84 9.63 -5.39
CA THR A 127 23.20 10.33 -4.27
C THR A 127 21.71 10.45 -4.52
N PHE A 128 20.88 9.97 -3.61
CA PHE A 128 19.43 10.18 -3.65
C PHE A 128 19.11 11.49 -2.95
N HIS A 129 18.75 12.51 -3.73
CA HIS A 129 18.48 13.87 -3.30
C HIS A 129 16.98 14.09 -3.19
N ASN A 130 16.50 14.35 -1.99
CA ASN A 130 15.11 14.68 -1.69
C ASN A 130 14.84 16.15 -2.02
N ASN A 131 14.46 16.41 -3.27
CA ASN A 131 14.34 17.76 -3.82
C ASN A 131 13.02 18.41 -3.40
N SER A 132 13.07 19.61 -2.80
CA SER A 132 11.85 20.32 -2.35
C SER A 132 10.97 20.78 -3.51
N ALA A 133 11.50 20.86 -4.74
CA ALA A 133 10.73 21.21 -5.94
C ALA A 133 9.57 20.25 -6.23
N TYR A 134 9.59 19.05 -5.66
CA TYR A 134 8.56 18.04 -5.87
C TYR A 134 7.52 17.94 -4.73
N GLY A 135 7.57 18.83 -3.72
CA GLY A 135 6.45 18.96 -2.77
C GLY A 135 6.47 18.00 -1.56
N GLY A 136 7.59 17.34 -1.27
CA GLY A 136 7.83 16.70 0.03
C GLY A 136 7.41 15.24 0.17
N SER A 137 6.92 14.62 -0.92
CA SER A 137 6.72 13.16 -1.06
C SER A 137 5.83 12.54 0.03
N HIS A 138 4.55 12.93 0.05
CA HIS A 138 3.64 12.66 1.16
C HIS A 138 3.05 11.24 1.22
N ASN A 139 3.09 10.50 0.11
CA ASN A 139 2.37 9.22 -0.08
C ASN A 139 3.33 8.09 -0.52
N ASN A 140 4.51 7.98 0.10
CA ASN A 140 5.46 6.89 -0.21
C ASN A 140 5.07 5.55 0.38
N ALA A 141 4.08 5.53 1.28
CA ALA A 141 3.61 4.29 1.87
C ALA A 141 2.88 3.43 0.83
N GLU A 142 2.13 4.01 -0.13
CA GLU A 142 1.56 3.27 -1.27
C GLU A 142 2.64 2.42 -2.00
N PRO A 143 3.61 3.01 -2.73
CA PRO A 143 4.54 2.23 -3.55
C PRO A 143 5.43 1.30 -2.71
N THR A 144 5.82 1.72 -1.50
CA THR A 144 6.56 0.86 -0.57
C THR A 144 5.76 -0.39 -0.21
N SER A 145 4.45 -0.24 0.06
CA SER A 145 3.58 -1.37 0.42
C SER A 145 3.29 -2.30 -0.74
N LEU A 146 3.13 -1.74 -1.96
CA LEU A 146 2.96 -2.53 -3.18
C LEU A 146 4.15 -3.48 -3.36
N VAL A 147 5.36 -2.95 -3.34
CA VAL A 147 6.58 -3.74 -3.52
C VAL A 147 6.83 -4.67 -2.34
N LEU A 148 6.52 -4.26 -1.10
CA LEU A 148 6.62 -5.12 0.08
C LEU A 148 5.73 -6.35 -0.06
N THR A 149 4.49 -6.19 -0.49
CA THR A 149 3.55 -7.32 -0.70
C THR A 149 4.11 -8.34 -1.69
N GLN A 150 4.69 -7.86 -2.78
CA GLN A 150 5.31 -8.69 -3.81
C GLN A 150 6.58 -9.40 -3.30
N ALA A 151 7.41 -8.68 -2.55
CA ALA A 151 8.61 -9.22 -1.94
C ALA A 151 8.28 -10.29 -0.87
N ILE A 152 7.21 -10.11 -0.10
CA ILE A 152 6.71 -11.12 0.86
C ILE A 152 6.35 -12.40 0.12
N GLY A 153 5.48 -12.31 -0.89
CA GLY A 153 5.09 -13.49 -1.67
C GLY A 153 6.30 -14.17 -2.32
N GLY A 154 7.20 -13.40 -2.91
CA GLY A 154 8.41 -13.93 -3.53
C GLY A 154 9.35 -14.61 -2.53
N TYR A 155 9.61 -13.97 -1.39
CA TYR A 155 10.48 -14.52 -0.35
C TYR A 155 9.92 -15.81 0.24
N LEU A 156 8.63 -15.84 0.57
CA LEU A 156 8.00 -17.04 1.13
C LEU A 156 7.85 -18.18 0.10
N LEU A 157 7.79 -17.85 -1.20
CA LEU A 157 7.75 -18.83 -2.28
C LEU A 157 9.13 -19.45 -2.58
N THR A 158 10.18 -18.63 -2.54
CA THR A 158 11.49 -19.00 -3.13
C THR A 158 12.63 -19.08 -2.13
N GLY A 159 12.49 -18.44 -0.96
CA GLY A 159 13.58 -18.23 0.00
C GLY A 159 14.67 -17.26 -0.50
N ASP A 160 14.42 -16.50 -1.57
CA ASP A 160 15.44 -15.64 -2.19
C ASP A 160 15.93 -14.53 -1.22
N PRO A 161 17.25 -14.43 -0.97
CA PRO A 161 17.79 -13.46 -0.02
C PRO A 161 17.57 -11.99 -0.41
N ALA A 162 17.55 -11.64 -1.71
CA ALA A 162 17.33 -10.27 -2.13
C ALA A 162 15.89 -9.83 -1.82
N MET A 163 14.92 -10.71 -2.08
CA MET A 163 13.53 -10.49 -1.66
C MET A 163 13.41 -10.38 -0.13
N GLY A 164 14.07 -11.28 0.61
CA GLY A 164 14.09 -11.22 2.08
C GLY A 164 14.64 -9.89 2.61
N ARG A 165 15.69 -9.34 1.99
CA ARG A 165 16.24 -8.02 2.35
C ARG A 165 15.27 -6.88 2.07
N VAL A 166 14.51 -6.93 0.98
CA VAL A 166 13.44 -5.95 0.71
C VAL A 166 12.34 -6.07 1.77
N VAL A 167 11.91 -7.30 2.12
CA VAL A 167 10.91 -7.52 3.19
C VAL A 167 11.40 -6.93 4.51
N GLU A 168 12.62 -7.25 4.94
CA GLU A 168 13.23 -6.72 6.17
C GLU A 168 13.18 -5.19 6.20
N GLN A 169 13.70 -4.53 5.17
CA GLN A 169 13.87 -3.08 5.17
C GLN A 169 12.58 -2.30 4.99
N PHE A 170 11.65 -2.83 4.18
CA PHE A 170 10.37 -2.17 3.96
C PHE A 170 9.42 -2.40 5.14
N ALA A 171 9.49 -3.54 5.83
CA ALA A 171 8.79 -3.72 7.11
C ALA A 171 9.30 -2.71 8.16
N LYS A 172 10.63 -2.53 8.29
CA LYS A 172 11.20 -1.49 9.16
C LYS A 172 10.68 -0.08 8.82
N SER A 173 10.33 0.20 7.57
CA SER A 173 9.79 1.50 7.18
C SER A 173 8.43 1.82 7.81
N PHE A 174 7.57 0.81 8.00
CA PHE A 174 6.25 0.97 8.64
C PHE A 174 6.43 1.36 10.10
N THR A 175 7.36 0.70 10.79
CA THR A 175 7.75 1.07 12.15
C THR A 175 8.42 2.44 12.17
N ALA A 176 9.28 2.74 11.20
CA ALA A 176 10.05 3.97 11.17
C ALA A 176 9.18 5.22 11.06
N VAL A 177 8.08 5.19 10.29
CA VAL A 177 7.16 6.34 10.21
C VAL A 177 6.34 6.56 11.49
N MET A 178 6.25 5.59 12.40
CA MET A 178 5.65 5.78 13.73
C MET A 178 6.70 6.19 14.76
N LYS A 179 7.83 5.48 14.81
CA LYS A 179 8.98 5.83 15.66
C LYS A 179 9.52 7.22 15.36
N GLY A 180 9.55 7.62 14.10
CA GLY A 180 9.96 8.95 13.66
C GLY A 180 8.98 10.03 14.12
N PHE A 181 7.74 9.65 14.44
CA PHE A 181 6.75 10.57 15.00
C PHE A 181 6.77 10.60 16.53
N VAL A 182 7.57 9.79 17.23
CA VAL A 182 7.75 9.92 18.69
C VAL A 182 8.50 11.22 18.98
N TYR A 183 7.90 12.11 19.76
CA TYR A 183 8.42 13.46 19.96
C TYR A 183 9.72 13.47 20.78
N ASP A 184 9.73 12.78 21.92
CA ASP A 184 10.89 12.58 22.78
C ASP A 184 10.78 11.27 23.58
N GLU A 185 11.73 11.01 24.49
CA GLU A 185 11.76 9.81 25.33
C GLU A 185 10.54 9.62 26.27
N ASN A 186 9.75 10.68 26.49
CA ASN A 186 8.59 10.69 27.38
C ASN A 186 7.26 10.64 26.62
N ASP A 187 7.26 10.67 25.29
CA ASP A 187 6.05 10.60 24.47
C ASP A 187 5.40 9.20 24.58
N PRO A 188 4.20 9.08 25.15
CA PRO A 188 3.53 7.79 25.31
C PRO A 188 2.85 7.31 24.02
N LEU A 189 2.76 8.15 22.98
CA LEU A 189 1.99 7.90 21.76
C LEU A 189 2.89 7.31 20.67
N LEU A 190 3.28 6.05 20.89
CA LEU A 190 4.19 5.31 20.02
C LEU A 190 3.59 4.94 18.67
N TYR A 191 2.26 4.76 18.62
CA TYR A 191 1.58 4.17 17.47
C TYR A 191 0.94 5.19 16.52
N ILE A 192 1.00 6.50 16.82
CA ILE A 192 0.52 7.51 15.87
C ILE A 192 1.53 7.59 14.72
N MET A 193 1.02 7.56 13.49
CA MET A 193 1.84 7.48 12.29
C MET A 193 2.02 8.86 11.62
N SER A 194 3.26 9.22 11.30
CA SER A 194 3.56 10.36 10.42
C SER A 194 3.33 9.97 8.95
N ARG A 195 3.25 10.94 8.02
CA ARG A 195 3.29 10.70 6.57
C ARG A 195 4.66 10.21 6.10
N ASN A 196 5.69 10.90 6.55
CA ASN A 196 7.09 10.56 6.36
C ASN A 196 7.92 11.32 7.40
N PHE A 197 9.22 11.05 7.45
CA PHE A 197 10.16 11.84 8.20
C PHE A 197 11.50 11.94 7.46
N VAL A 198 12.28 12.93 7.88
CA VAL A 198 13.53 13.37 7.26
C VAL A 198 14.62 13.21 8.31
N ALA A 199 15.46 12.21 8.11
CA ALA A 199 16.53 11.83 9.02
C ALA A 199 17.87 12.50 8.61
N HIS A 200 18.97 11.75 8.57
CA HIS A 200 20.31 12.32 8.39
C HIS A 200 20.88 12.09 7.00
N ASN A 201 21.58 13.09 6.49
CA ASN A 201 22.45 12.93 5.33
C ASN A 201 23.61 11.99 5.67
N HIS A 202 23.88 11.02 4.80
CA HIS A 202 24.96 10.07 5.00
C HIS A 202 25.40 9.42 3.68
N SER A 203 26.56 8.78 3.70
CA SER A 203 27.10 8.03 2.57
C SER A 203 27.65 6.70 3.04
N PHE A 204 27.42 5.65 2.27
CA PHE A 204 27.77 4.28 2.63
C PHE A 204 28.10 3.46 1.38
N THR A 205 28.55 2.23 1.58
CA THR A 205 28.81 1.26 0.50
C THR A 205 27.82 0.11 0.67
N LEU A 206 27.03 -0.12 -0.37
CA LEU A 206 26.08 -1.22 -0.43
C LEU A 206 26.82 -2.57 -0.37
N PRO A 207 26.15 -3.67 0.04
CA PRO A 207 26.73 -5.02 -0.02
C PRO A 207 27.26 -5.40 -1.41
N SER A 208 26.70 -4.84 -2.49
CA SER A 208 27.17 -4.99 -3.87
C SER A 208 28.49 -4.25 -4.18
N GLY A 209 29.00 -3.44 -3.25
CA GLY A 209 30.19 -2.60 -3.42
C GLY A 209 29.90 -1.23 -4.04
N LYS A 210 28.64 -0.95 -4.41
CA LYS A 210 28.20 0.33 -4.98
C LYS A 210 28.20 1.44 -3.91
N LYS A 211 28.66 2.64 -4.25
CA LYS A 211 28.67 3.78 -3.32
C LYS A 211 27.38 4.56 -3.40
N LYS A 212 26.73 4.75 -2.27
CA LYS A 212 25.43 5.40 -2.17
C LYS A 212 25.49 6.53 -1.16
N ALA A 213 24.76 7.60 -1.43
CA ALA A 213 24.53 8.67 -0.48
C ALA A 213 23.05 9.06 -0.46
N VAL A 214 22.62 9.64 0.66
CA VAL A 214 21.29 10.18 0.85
C VAL A 214 21.43 11.64 1.25
N ASP A 215 20.72 12.52 0.56
CA ASP A 215 20.71 13.96 0.79
C ASP A 215 19.29 14.50 0.95
N TYR A 216 18.97 14.84 2.19
CA TYR A 216 17.74 15.48 2.64
C TYR A 216 17.87 17.00 2.83
N SER A 217 18.97 17.63 2.42
CA SER A 217 19.28 19.03 2.74
C SER A 217 18.15 20.00 2.40
N ASP A 218 17.45 19.77 1.28
CA ASP A 218 16.36 20.63 0.84
C ASP A 218 15.07 20.44 1.65
N TRP A 219 15.00 19.41 2.48
CA TRP A 219 13.83 19.03 3.26
C TRP A 219 13.95 19.32 4.75
N TYR A 220 15.10 19.82 5.21
CA TYR A 220 15.33 20.35 6.56
C TYR A 220 14.67 21.71 6.77
N SER A 221 13.34 21.72 6.69
CA SER A 221 12.51 22.90 6.80
C SER A 221 11.13 22.55 7.31
N THR A 222 10.48 23.46 8.02
CA THR A 222 9.06 23.33 8.37
C THR A 222 8.18 23.96 7.31
N TYR A 223 6.94 23.47 7.18
CA TYR A 223 5.89 24.14 6.40
C TYR A 223 4.51 23.77 6.92
N GLU A 224 3.53 24.60 6.59
CA GLU A 224 2.10 24.32 6.73
C GLU A 224 1.51 24.19 5.33
N GLY A 225 1.02 23.00 4.99
CA GLY A 225 0.26 22.73 3.77
C GLY A 225 -1.19 22.43 4.11
N TRP A 226 -2.03 22.43 3.09
CA TRP A 226 -3.47 22.17 3.23
C TRP A 226 -3.79 20.71 3.64
N ASN A 227 -2.87 19.76 3.39
CA ASN A 227 -3.06 18.32 3.64
C ASN A 227 -2.00 17.68 4.54
N ALA A 228 -0.98 18.46 4.92
CA ALA A 228 0.13 18.00 5.75
C ALA A 228 0.93 19.20 6.27
N HIS A 229 1.57 19.04 7.41
CA HIS A 229 2.57 19.98 7.91
C HIS A 229 3.90 19.27 8.06
N ARG A 230 5.02 19.98 7.89
CA ARG A 230 6.33 19.47 8.34
C ARG A 230 6.77 20.22 9.57
N VAL A 231 7.01 19.47 10.64
CA VAL A 231 7.40 19.98 11.96
C VAL A 231 8.80 19.49 12.31
N HIS A 232 9.42 20.14 13.29
CA HIS A 232 10.79 19.86 13.71
C HIS A 232 10.78 19.18 15.08
N TYR A 233 11.30 17.95 15.17
CA TYR A 233 11.42 17.17 16.40
C TYR A 233 12.90 17.05 16.78
N PRO A 234 13.40 17.89 17.70
CA PRO A 234 14.84 17.96 17.98
C PRO A 234 15.37 16.80 18.83
N ASN A 235 14.49 16.08 19.53
CA ASN A 235 14.85 15.09 20.55
C ASN A 235 14.19 13.73 20.31
N ASN A 236 13.89 13.37 19.06
CA ASN A 236 13.33 12.06 18.75
C ASN A 236 14.26 10.96 19.31
N PRO A 237 13.75 9.97 20.06
CA PRO A 237 14.62 9.04 20.78
C PRO A 237 15.35 8.03 19.89
N TYR A 238 14.98 7.93 18.60
CA TYR A 238 15.52 6.94 17.67
C TYR A 238 16.54 7.54 16.70
N TRP A 239 16.26 8.74 16.16
CA TRP A 239 17.12 9.42 15.20
C TRP A 239 17.61 10.79 15.68
N GLY A 240 17.19 11.29 16.84
CA GLY A 240 17.61 12.59 17.36
C GLY A 240 16.93 13.76 16.68
N ASP A 241 17.72 14.64 16.06
CA ASP A 241 17.23 15.86 15.41
C ASP A 241 16.68 15.54 14.00
N ILE A 242 15.35 15.57 13.83
CA ILE A 242 14.66 15.20 12.59
C ILE A 242 13.52 16.15 12.24
N TYR A 243 13.08 16.12 10.98
CA TYR A 243 11.83 16.78 10.54
C TYR A 243 10.79 15.73 10.20
N VAL A 244 9.53 15.95 10.59
CA VAL A 244 8.46 14.97 10.46
C VAL A 244 7.29 15.59 9.74
N THR A 245 6.73 14.88 8.76
CA THR A 245 5.54 15.31 8.03
C THR A 245 4.30 14.70 8.69
N THR A 246 3.37 15.52 9.17
CA THR A 246 2.19 15.16 9.95
C THR A 246 1.00 14.78 9.05
N MET A 247 -0.14 14.47 9.67
CA MET A 247 -1.47 14.23 9.06
C MET A 247 -1.48 13.08 8.05
N ARG A 248 -1.14 11.85 8.47
CA ARG A 248 -1.17 10.64 7.61
C ARG A 248 -2.47 10.55 6.80
N SER A 249 -2.34 10.45 5.46
CA SER A 249 -3.48 10.19 4.56
C SER A 249 -4.06 8.81 4.81
N LYS A 250 -5.39 8.74 4.86
CA LYS A 250 -6.14 7.49 4.69
C LYS A 250 -5.83 6.81 3.34
N ASP A 251 -5.47 7.58 2.32
CA ASP A 251 -5.14 7.10 0.97
C ASP A 251 -3.99 6.08 0.94
N ASP A 252 -3.03 6.15 1.86
CA ASP A 252 -1.90 5.21 1.94
C ASP A 252 -2.27 3.91 2.69
N LEU A 253 -3.24 4.00 3.61
CA LEU A 253 -3.57 2.92 4.53
C LEU A 253 -4.05 1.63 3.89
N PRO A 254 -4.82 1.59 2.78
CA PRO A 254 -5.27 0.32 2.25
C PRO A 254 -4.08 -0.51 1.72
N PHE A 255 -3.06 0.14 1.17
CA PHE A 255 -1.84 -0.54 0.72
C PHE A 255 -1.04 -1.07 1.92
N MET A 256 -0.90 -0.26 2.98
CA MET A 256 -0.22 -0.69 4.21
C MET A 256 -0.94 -1.85 4.90
N TYR A 257 -2.27 -1.82 4.94
CA TYR A 257 -3.09 -2.87 5.54
C TYR A 257 -2.99 -4.18 4.74
N ARG A 258 -3.01 -4.11 3.41
CA ARG A 258 -2.80 -5.27 2.53
C ARG A 258 -1.44 -5.94 2.76
N ALA A 259 -0.36 -5.14 2.89
CA ALA A 259 0.96 -5.67 3.22
C ALA A 259 0.99 -6.27 4.64
N ALA A 260 0.45 -5.55 5.63
CA ALA A 260 0.45 -5.97 7.03
C ALA A 260 -0.33 -7.26 7.26
N ALA A 261 -1.41 -7.48 6.52
CA ALA A 261 -2.21 -8.69 6.60
C ALA A 261 -1.45 -9.97 6.16
N TRP A 262 -0.31 -9.83 5.47
CA TRP A 262 0.60 -10.96 5.19
C TRP A 262 1.66 -11.17 6.29
N PHE A 263 1.87 -10.22 7.19
CA PHE A 263 2.91 -10.31 8.22
C PHE A 263 2.80 -11.56 9.10
N PRO A 264 1.60 -12.04 9.51
CA PRO A 264 1.50 -13.29 10.27
C PRO A 264 2.16 -14.50 9.57
N TYR A 265 2.04 -14.59 8.24
CA TYR A 265 2.70 -15.67 7.48
C TYR A 265 4.21 -15.51 7.44
N VAL A 266 4.71 -14.28 7.32
CA VAL A 266 6.16 -14.04 7.36
C VAL A 266 6.71 -14.38 8.75
N ILE A 267 6.00 -13.99 9.81
CA ILE A 267 6.39 -14.29 11.20
C ILE A 267 6.49 -15.80 11.41
N GLU A 268 5.53 -16.57 10.90
CA GLU A 268 5.48 -18.02 11.03
C GLU A 268 6.50 -18.74 10.14
N TYR A 269 6.67 -18.31 8.87
CA TYR A 269 7.36 -19.10 7.84
C TYR A 269 8.71 -18.55 7.37
N ALA A 270 9.07 -17.30 7.68
CA ALA A 270 10.38 -16.77 7.32
C ALA A 270 11.50 -17.57 7.98
N GLU A 271 12.51 -17.99 7.23
CA GLU A 271 13.68 -18.68 7.78
C GLU A 271 14.70 -17.70 8.40
N ASP A 272 14.82 -16.50 7.83
CA ASP A 272 15.74 -15.47 8.29
C ASP A 272 15.19 -14.75 9.54
N GLU A 273 15.96 -14.78 10.63
CA GLU A 273 15.60 -14.16 11.90
C GLU A 273 15.47 -12.65 11.80
N ALA A 274 16.32 -11.97 11.00
CA ALA A 274 16.25 -10.52 10.84
C ALA A 274 14.97 -10.09 10.11
N VAL A 275 14.53 -10.88 9.13
CA VAL A 275 13.24 -10.69 8.45
C VAL A 275 12.10 -10.87 9.44
N ARG A 276 12.13 -11.95 10.23
CA ARG A 276 11.08 -12.25 11.21
C ARG A 276 10.98 -11.16 12.28
N GLU A 277 12.10 -10.68 12.81
CA GLU A 277 12.14 -9.61 13.81
C GLU A 277 11.58 -8.29 13.27
N ALA A 278 12.03 -7.86 12.08
CA ALA A 278 11.56 -6.65 11.43
C ALA A 278 10.05 -6.68 11.19
N VAL A 279 9.52 -7.81 10.70
CA VAL A 279 8.09 -7.96 10.42
C VAL A 279 7.26 -8.12 11.70
N THR A 280 7.80 -8.77 12.73
CA THR A 280 7.13 -8.86 14.04
C THR A 280 6.92 -7.47 14.64
N GLU A 281 7.96 -6.63 14.63
CA GLU A 281 7.85 -5.25 15.11
C GLU A 281 6.88 -4.44 14.24
N ALA A 282 6.97 -4.53 12.92
CA ALA A 282 6.05 -3.84 12.01
C ALA A 282 4.59 -4.27 12.24
N TRP A 283 4.34 -5.55 12.51
CA TRP A 283 3.02 -6.07 12.84
C TRP A 283 2.48 -5.49 14.14
N GLU A 284 3.28 -5.48 15.22
CA GLU A 284 2.90 -4.86 16.49
C GLU A 284 2.51 -3.37 16.30
N PHE A 285 3.36 -2.61 15.61
CA PHE A 285 3.14 -1.19 15.36
C PHE A 285 1.90 -0.94 14.50
N MET A 286 1.68 -1.71 13.43
CA MET A 286 0.49 -1.58 12.58
C MET A 286 -0.80 -1.92 13.33
N ARG A 287 -0.79 -2.95 14.18
CA ARG A 287 -1.93 -3.26 15.07
C ARG A 287 -2.19 -2.15 16.07
N GLY A 288 -1.13 -1.60 16.67
CA GLY A 288 -1.22 -0.47 17.59
C GLY A 288 -1.80 0.78 16.92
N PHE A 289 -1.37 1.09 15.70
CA PHE A 289 -1.91 2.20 14.91
C PHE A 289 -3.39 1.98 14.57
N ALA A 290 -3.75 0.80 14.05
CA ALA A 290 -5.14 0.48 13.74
C ALA A 290 -6.04 0.54 14.99
N LYS A 291 -5.54 0.05 16.13
CA LYS A 291 -6.24 0.17 17.43
C LYS A 291 -6.48 1.63 17.80
N ASP A 292 -5.48 2.49 17.61
CA ASP A 292 -5.63 3.93 17.88
C ASP A 292 -6.74 4.57 17.03
N VAL A 293 -6.81 4.20 15.74
CA VAL A 293 -7.85 4.67 14.82
C VAL A 293 -9.23 4.20 15.28
N VAL A 294 -9.41 2.91 15.60
CA VAL A 294 -10.69 2.40 16.10
C VAL A 294 -11.11 3.08 17.41
N ASP A 295 -10.18 3.18 18.37
CA ASP A 295 -10.45 3.74 19.70
C ASP A 295 -10.71 5.25 19.66
N SER A 296 -10.22 5.92 18.62
CA SER A 296 -10.50 7.33 18.33
C SER A 296 -11.78 7.53 17.53
N GLY A 297 -12.63 6.51 17.37
CA GLY A 297 -13.89 6.60 16.62
C GLY A 297 -13.70 6.60 15.10
N TYR A 298 -12.67 5.90 14.62
CA TYR A 298 -12.25 5.84 13.20
C TYR A 298 -11.69 7.15 12.63
N TYR A 299 -11.19 8.02 13.50
CA TYR A 299 -10.38 9.17 13.12
C TYR A 299 -8.89 8.83 13.22
N ILE A 300 -8.12 9.25 12.23
CA ILE A 300 -6.67 9.10 12.16
C ILE A 300 -6.05 10.31 12.85
N ARG A 301 -5.62 10.13 14.10
CA ARG A 301 -4.97 11.19 14.87
C ARG A 301 -3.60 11.54 14.29
N SER A 302 -3.17 12.77 14.54
CA SER A 302 -1.83 13.26 14.24
C SER A 302 -1.21 13.95 15.46
N LYS A 303 0.00 14.48 15.33
CA LYS A 303 0.72 15.24 16.36
C LYS A 303 1.26 16.55 15.81
N ASP A 304 1.23 17.59 16.62
CA ASP A 304 1.68 18.94 16.26
C ASP A 304 3.21 19.11 16.48
N ALA A 305 3.71 20.34 16.32
CA ALA A 305 5.13 20.63 16.51
C ALA A 305 5.65 20.44 17.95
N ASN A 306 4.77 20.27 18.93
CA ASN A 306 5.10 20.00 20.33
C ASN A 306 4.89 18.53 20.71
N GLY A 307 4.52 17.67 19.75
CA GLY A 307 4.18 16.27 20.01
C GLY A 307 2.77 16.07 20.57
N GLU A 308 1.94 17.12 20.64
CA GLU A 308 0.59 17.02 21.19
C GLU A 308 -0.37 16.42 20.16
N PRO A 309 -1.19 15.42 20.53
CA PRO A 309 -2.10 14.78 19.59
C PRO A 309 -3.28 15.67 19.22
N PHE A 310 -3.70 15.61 17.95
CA PHE A 310 -4.91 16.23 17.46
C PHE A 310 -5.59 15.37 16.38
N ILE A 311 -6.87 15.63 16.09
CA ILE A 311 -7.58 15.06 14.95
C ILE A 311 -7.58 16.11 13.84
N PRO A 312 -6.98 15.85 12.66
CA PRO A 312 -7.05 16.75 11.51
C PRO A 312 -8.50 17.00 11.08
N GLU A 313 -8.80 18.19 10.58
CA GLU A 313 -10.14 18.56 10.10
C GLU A 313 -10.40 18.10 8.65
N GLU A 314 -9.34 17.70 7.96
CA GLU A 314 -9.37 17.25 6.58
C GLU A 314 -9.93 15.83 6.45
N ASP A 315 -10.71 15.59 5.39
CA ASP A 315 -11.30 14.26 5.08
C ASP A 315 -10.26 13.12 5.01
N LEU A 316 -9.02 13.46 4.69
CA LEU A 316 -7.91 12.51 4.61
C LEU A 316 -7.59 11.82 5.94
N ALA A 317 -8.17 12.25 7.06
CA ALA A 317 -7.93 11.72 8.39
C ALA A 317 -9.14 11.03 9.05
N SER A 318 -10.13 10.57 8.27
CA SER A 318 -11.35 9.97 8.83
C SER A 318 -11.98 8.93 7.90
N PHE A 319 -12.57 7.89 8.50
CA PHE A 319 -13.41 6.90 7.81
C PHE A 319 -14.92 7.06 8.12
N VAL A 320 -15.32 8.18 8.72
CA VAL A 320 -16.68 8.39 9.22
C VAL A 320 -17.34 9.69 8.74
N GLU A 321 -16.60 10.59 8.08
CA GLU A 321 -17.14 11.89 7.61
C GLU A 321 -18.38 11.73 6.75
N TYR A 322 -18.37 10.73 5.87
CA TYR A 322 -19.44 10.54 4.89
C TYR A 322 -20.59 9.67 5.37
N VAL A 323 -20.52 9.07 6.57
CA VAL A 323 -21.54 8.13 7.09
C VAL A 323 -22.90 8.80 7.26
N SER A 324 -22.93 10.12 7.52
CA SER A 324 -24.18 10.87 7.62
C SER A 324 -24.93 11.03 6.29
N LEU A 325 -24.22 10.95 5.16
CA LEU A 325 -24.76 11.09 3.81
C LEU A 325 -24.97 9.72 3.15
N PHE A 326 -24.00 8.82 3.28
CA PHE A 326 -24.07 7.44 2.81
C PHE A 326 -23.77 6.53 4.01
N PRO A 327 -24.78 5.88 4.62
CA PRO A 327 -24.58 5.08 5.84
C PRO A 327 -23.50 4.00 5.73
N ASP A 328 -23.26 3.51 4.52
CA ASP A 328 -22.26 2.51 4.16
C ASP A 328 -20.94 3.09 3.62
N ALA A 329 -20.77 4.43 3.62
CA ALA A 329 -19.51 5.05 3.20
C ALA A 329 -18.34 4.47 3.97
N GLU A 330 -17.26 4.16 3.26
CA GLU A 330 -16.00 3.76 3.89
C GLU A 330 -16.18 2.63 4.92
N CYS A 331 -17.09 1.69 4.63
CA CYS A 331 -17.29 0.52 5.48
C CYS A 331 -16.07 -0.42 5.47
N ASP A 332 -15.57 -0.79 4.28
CA ASP A 332 -14.39 -1.67 4.16
C ASP A 332 -13.14 -1.12 4.88
N PRO A 333 -12.81 0.19 4.79
CA PRO A 333 -11.76 0.78 5.63
C PRO A 333 -11.97 0.56 7.13
N ARG A 334 -13.18 0.78 7.65
CA ARG A 334 -13.50 0.57 9.07
C ARG A 334 -13.37 -0.91 9.45
N LEU A 335 -13.87 -1.81 8.62
CA LEU A 335 -13.78 -3.25 8.84
C LEU A 335 -12.33 -3.74 8.82
N ALA A 336 -11.54 -3.35 7.81
CA ALA A 336 -10.12 -3.67 7.73
C ALA A 336 -9.36 -3.14 8.95
N THR A 337 -9.62 -1.91 9.37
CA THR A 337 -8.99 -1.32 10.57
C THR A 337 -9.32 -2.12 11.83
N ALA A 338 -10.59 -2.51 12.02
CA ALA A 338 -11.02 -3.30 13.18
C ALA A 338 -10.39 -4.70 13.20
N LEU A 339 -10.38 -5.40 12.06
CA LEU A 339 -9.77 -6.72 11.93
C LEU A 339 -8.26 -6.66 12.16
N LEU A 340 -7.57 -5.64 11.66
CA LEU A 340 -6.13 -5.45 11.92
C LEU A 340 -5.86 -5.18 13.39
N ALA A 341 -6.61 -4.26 14.01
CA ALA A 341 -6.42 -3.89 15.41
C ALA A 341 -6.66 -5.07 16.36
N TYR A 342 -7.83 -5.70 16.24
CA TYR A 342 -8.40 -6.58 17.24
C TYR A 342 -8.56 -8.03 16.81
N GLY A 343 -8.35 -8.32 15.52
CA GLY A 343 -8.68 -9.63 14.97
C GLY A 343 -10.19 -9.84 14.76
N GLU A 344 -11.05 -8.85 15.06
CA GLU A 344 -12.51 -8.99 15.00
C GLU A 344 -13.17 -7.74 14.40
N PRO A 345 -14.38 -7.85 13.81
CA PRO A 345 -15.02 -6.76 13.08
C PRO A 345 -15.54 -5.61 13.96
N LYS A 346 -15.56 -5.75 15.29
CA LYS A 346 -16.05 -4.73 16.25
C LYS A 346 -17.43 -4.14 15.87
N GLY A 347 -18.33 -4.98 15.34
CA GLY A 347 -19.68 -4.59 14.95
C GLY A 347 -19.79 -3.85 13.60
N VAL A 348 -18.70 -3.79 12.82
CA VAL A 348 -18.73 -3.27 11.45
C VAL A 348 -19.22 -4.38 10.51
N GLU A 349 -20.35 -4.15 9.86
CA GLU A 349 -20.99 -5.09 8.92
C GLU A 349 -21.12 -4.46 7.54
N CYS A 350 -20.20 -4.80 6.63
CA CYS A 350 -20.14 -4.20 5.28
C CYS A 350 -20.93 -4.96 4.21
N GLY A 351 -21.54 -6.10 4.57
CA GLY A 351 -22.19 -6.96 3.60
C GLY A 351 -21.20 -7.45 2.55
N ASP A 352 -21.51 -7.20 1.27
CA ASP A 352 -20.65 -7.54 0.15
C ASP A 352 -19.60 -6.45 -0.18
N GLY A 353 -19.49 -5.39 0.63
CA GLY A 353 -18.45 -4.37 0.50
C GLY A 353 -18.54 -3.53 -0.77
N GLN A 354 -19.69 -3.54 -1.47
CA GLN A 354 -19.88 -2.77 -2.69
C GLN A 354 -21.32 -2.24 -2.83
N GLY A 355 -21.52 -1.29 -3.73
CA GLY A 355 -22.84 -0.74 -4.01
C GLY A 355 -23.20 0.49 -3.19
N SER A 356 -22.26 1.00 -2.39
CA SER A 356 -22.41 2.29 -1.72
C SER A 356 -22.59 3.41 -2.74
N GLY A 357 -23.46 4.37 -2.40
CA GLY A 357 -23.58 5.63 -3.15
C GLY A 357 -22.33 6.50 -3.06
N TYR A 358 -21.44 6.22 -2.11
CA TYR A 358 -20.15 6.90 -1.94
C TYR A 358 -19.17 6.58 -3.08
N ASP A 359 -18.99 5.29 -3.41
CA ASP A 359 -17.99 4.82 -4.38
C ASP A 359 -18.01 5.61 -5.72
N PRO A 360 -19.15 5.71 -6.44
CA PRO A 360 -19.19 6.43 -7.72
C PRO A 360 -19.02 7.95 -7.56
N VAL A 361 -19.34 8.52 -6.40
CA VAL A 361 -19.11 9.94 -6.10
C VAL A 361 -17.62 10.19 -5.90
N ALA A 362 -16.97 9.39 -5.05
CA ALA A 362 -15.54 9.49 -4.78
C ALA A 362 -14.72 9.26 -6.05
N GLY A 363 -14.98 8.16 -6.78
CA GLY A 363 -14.30 7.85 -8.04
C GLY A 363 -14.61 8.85 -9.17
N GLY A 364 -15.79 9.46 -9.15
CA GLY A 364 -16.18 10.52 -10.10
C GLY A 364 -15.50 11.87 -9.86
N LEU A 365 -15.17 12.18 -8.60
CA LEU A 365 -14.42 13.39 -8.24
C LEU A 365 -12.95 13.26 -8.59
N ASN A 366 -12.32 12.15 -8.18
CA ASN A 366 -10.92 11.87 -8.46
C ASN A 366 -10.73 10.39 -8.81
N TYR A 367 -10.12 10.14 -9.97
CA TYR A 367 -9.95 8.80 -10.51
C TYR A 367 -9.17 7.85 -9.58
N TYR A 368 -8.13 8.32 -8.92
CA TYR A 368 -7.29 7.49 -8.05
C TYR A 368 -8.05 6.91 -6.85
N ASN A 369 -9.22 7.46 -6.50
CA ASN A 369 -10.07 6.94 -5.43
C ASN A 369 -10.58 5.51 -5.70
N TYR A 370 -10.67 5.09 -6.97
CA TYR A 370 -10.99 3.69 -7.29
C TYR A 370 -9.99 2.73 -6.66
N SER A 371 -8.69 2.99 -6.85
CA SER A 371 -7.63 2.15 -6.25
C SER A 371 -7.70 2.14 -4.72
N ILE A 372 -7.97 3.28 -4.08
CA ILE A 372 -8.13 3.36 -2.62
C ILE A 372 -9.30 2.48 -2.15
N ILE A 373 -10.47 2.62 -2.78
CA ILE A 373 -11.69 1.86 -2.44
C ILE A 373 -11.47 0.36 -2.66
N ASP A 374 -10.84 -0.02 -3.77
CA ASP A 374 -10.63 -1.42 -4.15
C ASP A 374 -9.60 -2.09 -3.25
N TYR A 375 -8.51 -1.40 -2.89
CA TYR A 375 -7.53 -1.94 -1.95
C TYR A 375 -8.07 -2.03 -0.52
N PHE A 376 -8.95 -1.12 -0.07
CA PHE A 376 -9.60 -1.30 1.23
C PHE A 376 -10.51 -2.53 1.24
N HIS A 377 -11.25 -2.75 0.15
CA HIS A 377 -12.05 -3.94 -0.02
C HIS A 377 -11.19 -5.21 0.04
N LEU A 378 -10.09 -5.26 -0.73
CA LEU A 378 -9.16 -6.39 -0.71
C LEU A 378 -8.48 -6.57 0.67
N SER A 379 -8.15 -5.48 1.36
CA SER A 379 -7.60 -5.53 2.71
C SER A 379 -8.59 -6.14 3.70
N ALA A 380 -9.88 -5.78 3.60
CA ALA A 380 -10.94 -6.37 4.42
C ALA A 380 -11.13 -7.87 4.11
N VAL A 381 -11.11 -8.27 2.83
CA VAL A 381 -11.13 -9.69 2.43
C VAL A 381 -9.95 -10.44 3.06
N GLN A 382 -8.74 -9.94 2.87
CA GLN A 382 -7.53 -10.62 3.34
C GLN A 382 -7.48 -10.71 4.86
N LEU A 383 -7.76 -9.62 5.57
CA LEU A 383 -7.77 -9.63 7.02
C LEU A 383 -8.85 -10.58 7.55
N ALA A 384 -10.04 -10.61 6.93
CA ALA A 384 -11.09 -11.57 7.30
C ALA A 384 -10.68 -13.03 7.06
N LEU A 385 -9.90 -13.31 5.99
CA LEU A 385 -9.30 -14.63 5.78
C LEU A 385 -8.30 -14.95 6.90
N VAL A 386 -7.36 -14.05 7.17
CA VAL A 386 -6.28 -14.25 8.15
C VAL A 386 -6.81 -14.39 9.58
N THR A 387 -7.87 -13.67 9.93
CA THR A 387 -8.43 -13.65 11.29
C THR A 387 -9.59 -14.63 11.49
N GLY A 388 -9.88 -15.49 10.51
CA GLY A 388 -10.87 -16.56 10.68
C GLY A 388 -12.33 -16.20 10.38
N TYR A 389 -12.62 -14.99 9.91
CA TYR A 389 -13.97 -14.52 9.58
C TYR A 389 -14.36 -14.93 8.15
N TYR A 390 -14.37 -16.25 7.89
CA TYR A 390 -14.46 -16.81 6.55
C TYR A 390 -15.77 -16.51 5.81
N GLU A 391 -16.90 -16.41 6.51
CA GLU A 391 -18.16 -16.00 5.88
C GLU A 391 -18.13 -14.54 5.42
N THR A 392 -17.54 -13.65 6.24
CA THR A 392 -17.31 -12.25 5.86
C THR A 392 -16.34 -12.17 4.67
N ALA A 393 -15.23 -12.91 4.72
CA ALA A 393 -14.28 -12.97 3.61
C ALA A 393 -14.94 -13.45 2.31
N LYS A 394 -15.77 -14.49 2.38
CA LYS A 394 -16.51 -15.00 1.22
C LYS A 394 -17.47 -13.95 0.68
N GLN A 395 -18.27 -13.31 1.54
CA GLN A 395 -19.26 -12.32 1.13
C GLN A 395 -18.60 -11.10 0.47
N LEU A 396 -17.51 -10.60 1.04
CA LEU A 396 -16.72 -9.52 0.44
C LEU A 396 -16.14 -9.97 -0.90
N LEU A 397 -15.54 -11.15 -0.99
CA LEU A 397 -14.97 -11.64 -2.25
C LEU A 397 -16.01 -11.82 -3.37
N GLU A 398 -17.22 -12.26 -3.03
CA GLU A 398 -18.37 -12.29 -3.95
C GLU A 398 -18.75 -10.88 -4.43
N GLY A 399 -18.77 -9.89 -3.53
CA GLY A 399 -19.01 -8.49 -3.89
C GLY A 399 -17.87 -7.89 -4.72
N TYR A 400 -16.62 -8.24 -4.45
CA TYR A 400 -15.48 -7.84 -5.25
C TYR A 400 -15.61 -8.31 -6.70
N ILE A 401 -16.05 -9.55 -6.91
CA ILE A 401 -16.36 -10.08 -8.25
C ILE A 401 -17.44 -9.22 -8.91
N VAL A 402 -18.55 -8.93 -8.22
CA VAL A 402 -19.63 -8.09 -8.77
C VAL A 402 -19.12 -6.69 -9.16
N ARG A 403 -18.24 -6.11 -8.34
CA ARG A 403 -17.62 -4.81 -8.60
C ARG A 403 -16.75 -4.85 -9.85
N LEU A 404 -15.86 -5.83 -9.99
CA LEU A 404 -14.98 -5.93 -11.16
C LEU A 404 -15.76 -6.25 -12.44
N GLU A 405 -16.79 -7.09 -12.37
CA GLU A 405 -17.68 -7.33 -13.51
C GLU A 405 -18.40 -6.04 -13.94
N ARG A 406 -18.82 -5.20 -12.98
CA ARG A 406 -19.38 -3.87 -13.26
C ARG A 406 -18.35 -2.97 -13.95
N TYR A 407 -17.10 -2.97 -13.51
CA TYR A 407 -16.03 -2.14 -14.11
C TYR A 407 -15.67 -2.55 -15.54
N GLN A 408 -15.79 -3.85 -15.84
CA GLN A 408 -15.53 -4.41 -17.17
C GLN A 408 -16.76 -4.35 -18.10
N ASP A 409 -17.98 -4.17 -17.59
CA ASP A 409 -19.19 -4.08 -18.42
C ASP A 409 -19.10 -2.86 -19.36
N PRO A 410 -19.09 -3.06 -20.69
CA PRO A 410 -19.01 -1.96 -21.63
C PRO A 410 -20.22 -1.00 -21.59
N ASN A 411 -21.32 -1.38 -20.93
CA ASN A 411 -22.53 -0.58 -20.78
C ASN A 411 -22.62 0.18 -19.46
N THR A 412 -21.68 -0.01 -18.54
CA THR A 412 -21.69 0.74 -17.28
C THR A 412 -21.36 2.22 -17.51
N GLU A 413 -21.90 3.09 -16.66
CA GLU A 413 -21.61 4.53 -16.64
C GLU A 413 -20.49 4.90 -15.64
N GLU A 414 -19.69 3.93 -15.19
CA GLU A 414 -18.56 4.16 -14.28
C GLU A 414 -17.67 5.33 -14.74
N PRO A 415 -17.55 6.39 -13.93
CA PRO A 415 -16.72 7.55 -14.26
C PRO A 415 -15.28 7.19 -14.63
N GLY A 416 -14.70 6.18 -13.96
CA GLY A 416 -13.31 5.76 -14.15
C GLY A 416 -12.98 5.30 -15.56
N ARG A 417 -13.97 4.81 -16.34
CA ARG A 417 -13.80 4.33 -17.72
C ARG A 417 -13.25 5.35 -18.70
N ARG A 418 -13.30 6.64 -18.35
CA ARG A 418 -12.75 7.74 -19.17
C ARG A 418 -11.24 7.90 -19.01
N ASN A 419 -10.65 7.29 -17.99
CA ASN A 419 -9.20 7.31 -17.79
C ASN A 419 -8.53 6.29 -18.71
N GLU A 420 -7.43 6.69 -19.33
CA GLU A 420 -6.62 5.82 -20.20
C GLU A 420 -6.00 4.63 -19.46
N SER A 421 -5.79 4.75 -18.15
CA SER A 421 -5.23 3.70 -17.28
C SER A 421 -6.26 2.67 -16.81
N TRP A 422 -7.56 2.90 -17.03
CA TRP A 422 -8.66 2.11 -16.44
C TRP A 422 -8.49 0.61 -16.59
N ARG A 423 -8.19 0.15 -17.79
CA ARG A 423 -8.04 -1.28 -18.07
C ARG A 423 -6.78 -1.88 -17.45
N ARG A 424 -5.68 -1.11 -17.42
CA ARG A 424 -4.43 -1.52 -16.76
C ARG A 424 -4.66 -1.67 -15.27
N ASP A 425 -5.33 -0.71 -14.64
CA ASP A 425 -5.59 -0.75 -13.20
C ASP A 425 -6.52 -1.93 -12.84
N ILE A 426 -7.60 -2.16 -13.60
CA ILE A 426 -8.45 -3.36 -13.43
C ILE A 426 -7.67 -4.65 -13.58
N SER A 427 -6.73 -4.74 -14.53
CA SER A 427 -5.91 -5.95 -14.69
C SER A 427 -5.10 -6.29 -13.44
N LEU A 428 -4.66 -5.27 -12.69
CA LEU A 428 -3.96 -5.45 -11.43
C LEU A 428 -4.91 -5.82 -10.29
N GLU A 429 -6.09 -5.20 -10.25
CA GLU A 429 -7.13 -5.57 -9.30
C GLU A 429 -7.60 -7.03 -9.49
N LEU A 430 -7.64 -7.51 -10.73
CA LEU A 430 -7.91 -8.92 -11.05
C LEU A 430 -6.84 -9.85 -10.49
N LEU A 431 -5.55 -9.53 -10.71
CA LEU A 431 -4.42 -10.32 -10.23
C LEU A 431 -4.37 -10.36 -8.69
N GLN A 432 -4.60 -9.23 -8.04
CA GLN A 432 -4.62 -9.14 -6.59
C GLN A 432 -5.82 -9.86 -5.97
N GLY A 433 -7.01 -9.72 -6.57
CA GLY A 433 -8.19 -10.49 -6.16
C GLY A 433 -7.97 -12.00 -6.32
N ALA A 434 -7.31 -12.42 -7.40
CA ALA A 434 -6.96 -13.82 -7.63
C ALA A 434 -6.01 -14.37 -6.55
N SER A 435 -5.13 -13.52 -6.02
CA SER A 435 -4.25 -13.83 -4.90
C SER A 435 -5.04 -14.05 -3.59
N LEU A 436 -6.28 -13.60 -3.49
CA LEU A 436 -7.15 -13.81 -2.32
C LEU A 436 -8.29 -14.81 -2.56
N GLY A 437 -8.21 -15.57 -3.66
CA GLY A 437 -9.14 -16.65 -3.95
C GLY A 437 -10.28 -16.30 -4.90
N MET A 438 -10.24 -15.12 -5.54
CA MET A 438 -11.13 -14.84 -6.65
C MET A 438 -10.80 -15.78 -7.83
N PRO A 439 -11.75 -16.58 -8.34
CA PRO A 439 -11.52 -17.37 -9.53
C PRO A 439 -11.56 -16.47 -10.78
N LEU A 440 -10.40 -16.31 -11.42
CA LEU A 440 -10.27 -15.62 -12.71
C LEU A 440 -11.03 -16.36 -13.81
N THR A 441 -11.64 -15.61 -14.72
CA THR A 441 -12.06 -16.10 -16.03
C THR A 441 -10.89 -16.07 -17.03
N SER A 442 -11.02 -16.81 -18.12
CA SER A 442 -10.05 -16.85 -19.22
C SER A 442 -9.84 -15.48 -19.88
N GLU A 443 -10.86 -14.65 -19.97
CA GLU A 443 -10.79 -13.26 -20.48
C GLU A 443 -9.94 -12.37 -19.56
N GLU A 444 -10.16 -12.46 -18.25
CA GLU A 444 -9.38 -11.71 -17.24
C GLU A 444 -7.93 -12.17 -17.17
N ALA A 445 -7.70 -13.49 -17.25
CA ALA A 445 -6.36 -14.08 -17.37
C ALA A 445 -5.60 -13.51 -18.58
N ARG A 446 -6.27 -13.35 -19.73
CA ARG A 446 -5.69 -12.72 -20.92
C ARG A 446 -5.42 -11.23 -20.73
N GLU A 447 -6.28 -10.51 -20.00
CA GLU A 447 -6.10 -9.10 -19.68
C GLU A 447 -4.86 -8.87 -18.80
N ILE A 448 -4.64 -9.72 -17.78
CA ILE A 448 -3.40 -9.72 -16.97
C ILE A 448 -2.18 -9.96 -17.86
N HIS A 449 -2.23 -11.00 -18.71
CA HIS A 449 -1.17 -11.33 -19.66
C HIS A 449 -0.81 -10.14 -20.56
N GLN A 450 -1.81 -9.41 -21.02
CA GLN A 450 -1.63 -8.26 -21.90
C GLN A 450 -0.84 -7.15 -21.20
N PHE A 451 -1.31 -6.63 -20.07
CA PHE A 451 -0.72 -5.45 -19.43
C PHE A 451 0.62 -5.74 -18.74
N VAL A 452 0.76 -6.92 -18.12
CA VAL A 452 2.05 -7.34 -17.54
C VAL A 452 3.06 -7.64 -18.66
N GLY A 453 2.63 -8.27 -19.75
CA GLY A 453 3.48 -8.52 -20.91
C GLY A 453 3.92 -7.24 -21.64
N GLN A 454 3.04 -6.23 -21.68
CA GLN A 454 3.35 -4.90 -22.21
C GLN A 454 4.36 -4.16 -21.33
N ALA A 455 4.27 -4.30 -20.00
CA ALA A 455 5.26 -3.73 -19.09
C ALA A 455 6.66 -4.32 -19.30
N VAL A 456 6.79 -5.63 -19.45
CA VAL A 456 8.10 -6.22 -19.77
C VAL A 456 8.65 -5.66 -21.09
N ALA A 457 7.80 -5.47 -22.09
CA ALA A 457 8.20 -4.89 -23.37
C ALA A 457 8.63 -3.42 -23.27
N SER A 458 7.94 -2.60 -22.46
CA SER A 458 8.27 -1.18 -22.28
C SER A 458 9.53 -0.98 -21.45
N PHE A 459 9.82 -1.89 -20.54
CA PHE A 459 10.94 -1.82 -19.59
C PHE A 459 12.23 -2.47 -20.12
N GLU A 460 12.13 -3.32 -21.15
CA GLU A 460 13.27 -4.06 -21.74
C GLU A 460 14.43 -3.14 -22.18
N ASP A 461 14.11 -1.97 -22.72
CA ASP A 461 15.09 -1.00 -23.26
C ASP A 461 15.43 0.15 -22.29
N PHE A 462 14.94 0.11 -21.04
CA PHE A 462 15.25 1.16 -20.06
C PHE A 462 16.76 1.16 -19.75
N PRO A 463 17.48 2.28 -19.99
CA PRO A 463 18.95 2.26 -19.97
C PRO A 463 19.55 2.34 -18.56
N ASN A 464 18.77 2.73 -17.56
CA ASN A 464 19.27 3.15 -16.25
C ASN A 464 18.97 2.13 -15.13
N TRP A 465 18.90 0.84 -15.48
CA TRP A 465 18.77 -0.25 -14.49
C TRP A 465 19.95 -0.30 -13.50
N ASP A 466 21.15 0.09 -13.93
CA ASP A 466 22.30 0.23 -13.04
C ASP A 466 22.91 1.63 -13.18
N LEU A 467 22.46 2.56 -12.34
CA LEU A 467 23.02 3.92 -12.31
C LEU A 467 24.51 3.93 -11.98
N TRP A 468 25.06 2.90 -11.32
CA TRP A 468 26.47 2.83 -10.99
C TRP A 468 27.34 2.32 -12.14
N ASP A 469 26.75 1.81 -13.22
CA ASP A 469 27.50 1.32 -14.38
C ASP A 469 28.32 2.46 -15.02
N PRO A 470 29.63 2.29 -15.30
CA PRO A 470 30.47 3.35 -15.85
C PRO A 470 30.01 3.94 -17.20
N SER A 471 29.12 3.25 -17.94
CA SER A 471 28.54 3.72 -19.19
C SER A 471 27.39 4.71 -18.99
N VAL A 472 26.74 4.72 -17.82
CA VAL A 472 25.73 5.73 -17.46
C VAL A 472 26.45 7.05 -17.15
N PRO A 473 26.19 8.17 -17.86
CA PRO A 473 26.88 9.43 -17.62
C PRO A 473 26.62 10.02 -16.22
N ASP A 474 27.53 10.87 -15.74
CA ASP A 474 27.23 11.73 -14.59
C ASP A 474 26.04 12.65 -14.92
N GLY A 475 25.14 12.85 -13.96
CA GLY A 475 23.92 13.60 -14.19
C GLY A 475 22.88 13.48 -13.09
N VAL A 476 21.74 14.14 -13.32
CA VAL A 476 20.54 14.07 -12.47
C VAL A 476 19.50 13.24 -13.21
N TYR A 477 18.94 12.26 -12.51
CA TYR A 477 17.94 11.33 -13.01
C TYR A 477 16.70 11.45 -12.11
N ASP A 478 15.59 11.91 -12.65
CA ASP A 478 14.35 12.05 -11.87
C ASP A 478 13.65 10.69 -11.64
N PHE A 479 12.80 10.61 -10.63
CA PHE A 479 12.05 9.38 -10.32
C PHE A 479 10.94 9.02 -11.31
N ARG A 480 10.53 9.92 -12.22
CA ARG A 480 9.39 9.67 -13.14
C ARG A 480 9.82 8.98 -14.41
N SER A 481 11.07 9.16 -14.82
CA SER A 481 11.60 8.59 -16.07
C SER A 481 13.12 8.46 -16.11
N GLY A 482 13.82 9.01 -15.11
CA GLY A 482 15.27 9.04 -15.05
C GLY A 482 15.86 7.73 -14.53
N PHE A 483 15.55 7.36 -13.28
CA PHE A 483 16.07 6.13 -12.66
C PHE A 483 15.01 5.06 -12.40
N HIS A 484 13.73 5.42 -12.53
CA HIS A 484 12.64 4.48 -12.72
C HIS A 484 12.13 4.56 -14.16
N PRO A 485 11.68 3.43 -14.75
CA PRO A 485 10.97 3.46 -16.02
C PRO A 485 9.71 4.34 -15.95
N ALA A 486 9.41 5.03 -17.05
CA ALA A 486 8.26 5.90 -17.12
C ALA A 486 6.93 5.14 -17.08
N HIS A 487 5.96 5.71 -16.37
CA HIS A 487 4.61 5.16 -16.32
C HIS A 487 3.92 5.38 -17.67
N THR A 488 3.21 4.36 -18.13
CA THR A 488 2.36 4.45 -19.33
C THR A 488 0.98 3.87 -19.01
N PRO A 489 -0.07 4.30 -19.73
CA PRO A 489 -1.42 3.78 -19.51
C PRO A 489 -1.60 2.31 -19.95
N ASP A 490 -0.75 1.83 -20.86
CA ASP A 490 -0.81 0.51 -21.47
C ASP A 490 0.16 -0.51 -20.85
N ALA A 491 0.77 -0.20 -19.71
CA ALA A 491 1.67 -1.11 -19.01
C ALA A 491 1.53 -0.98 -17.49
N THR A 492 1.60 -2.11 -16.78
CA THR A 492 1.76 -2.15 -15.32
C THR A 492 2.96 -1.31 -14.88
N ARG A 493 2.85 -0.61 -13.74
CA ARG A 493 3.94 0.22 -13.21
C ARG A 493 5.10 -0.64 -12.72
N ILE A 494 6.29 -0.06 -12.61
CA ILE A 494 7.47 -0.86 -12.24
C ILE A 494 7.34 -1.42 -10.82
N GLU A 495 6.77 -0.65 -9.91
CA GLU A 495 6.48 -1.01 -8.52
C GLU A 495 5.38 -2.07 -8.37
N GLU A 496 4.77 -2.54 -9.47
CA GLU A 496 3.67 -3.53 -9.50
C GLU A 496 4.01 -4.78 -10.34
N ILE A 497 5.19 -4.81 -10.97
CA ILE A 497 5.53 -5.79 -12.02
C ILE A 497 5.63 -7.23 -11.50
N ALA A 498 5.70 -7.42 -10.18
CA ALA A 498 6.01 -8.68 -9.51
C ALA A 498 4.84 -9.23 -8.66
N PHE A 499 3.61 -8.70 -8.79
CA PHE A 499 2.41 -9.23 -8.10
C PHE A 499 2.11 -10.71 -8.38
N ILE A 500 2.63 -11.25 -9.47
CA ILE A 500 2.57 -12.69 -9.75
C ILE A 500 3.27 -13.54 -8.68
N LEU A 501 4.27 -13.00 -7.97
CA LEU A 501 4.91 -13.69 -6.85
C LEU A 501 3.95 -13.86 -5.66
N GLU A 502 3.15 -12.82 -5.35
CA GLU A 502 2.09 -12.92 -4.35
C GLU A 502 1.06 -13.98 -4.76
N TYR A 503 0.58 -13.93 -6.01
CA TYR A 503 -0.39 -14.89 -6.53
C TYR A 503 0.12 -16.35 -6.44
N CYS A 504 1.36 -16.59 -6.84
CA CYS A 504 1.92 -17.94 -6.86
C CYS A 504 2.24 -18.50 -5.47
N TRP A 505 2.53 -17.63 -4.50
CA TRP A 505 2.73 -18.02 -3.11
C TRP A 505 1.42 -18.24 -2.36
N SER A 506 0.40 -17.42 -2.65
CA SER A 506 -0.77 -17.28 -1.78
C SER A 506 -1.45 -18.61 -1.46
N PRO A 507 -1.72 -18.90 -0.17
CA PRO A 507 -2.48 -20.07 0.25
C PRO A 507 -3.94 -20.03 -0.23
N PHE A 508 -4.45 -18.85 -0.59
CA PHE A 508 -5.85 -18.65 -0.95
C PHE A 508 -6.13 -18.83 -2.44
N ARG A 509 -5.10 -19.09 -3.26
CA ARG A 509 -5.26 -19.25 -4.71
C ARG A 509 -6.36 -20.27 -5.02
N ASN A 510 -7.34 -19.83 -5.79
CA ASN A 510 -8.51 -20.65 -6.09
C ASN A 510 -8.28 -21.55 -7.32
N PRO A 511 -8.36 -22.88 -7.18
CA PRO A 511 -8.13 -23.83 -8.27
C PRO A 511 -9.20 -23.80 -9.37
N ALA A 512 -10.34 -23.14 -9.15
CA ALA A 512 -11.38 -22.95 -10.16
C ALA A 512 -11.07 -21.79 -11.13
N GLY A 513 -10.07 -20.96 -10.84
CA GLY A 513 -9.64 -19.87 -11.72
C GLY A 513 -8.86 -20.35 -12.94
N ALA A 514 -8.94 -19.59 -14.03
CA ALA A 514 -8.15 -19.81 -15.23
C ALA A 514 -6.64 -19.67 -14.95
N ALA A 515 -5.85 -20.59 -15.51
CA ALA A 515 -4.39 -20.51 -15.45
C ALA A 515 -3.87 -19.44 -16.41
N PHE A 516 -2.92 -18.62 -15.93
CA PHE A 516 -2.27 -17.57 -16.72
C PHE A 516 -0.76 -17.49 -16.49
N VAL A 517 -0.21 -18.29 -15.58
CA VAL A 517 1.21 -18.29 -15.26
C VAL A 517 1.62 -19.67 -14.73
N ASP A 518 2.83 -20.12 -15.06
CA ASP A 518 3.42 -21.31 -14.46
C ASP A 518 4.07 -20.96 -13.11
N CYS A 519 3.36 -21.25 -12.02
CA CYS A 519 3.86 -20.99 -10.68
C CYS A 519 5.02 -21.90 -10.24
N GLU A 520 5.23 -23.05 -10.88
CA GLU A 520 6.40 -23.89 -10.59
C GLU A 520 7.69 -23.25 -11.13
N ILE A 521 7.62 -22.56 -12.28
CA ILE A 521 8.74 -21.76 -12.80
C ILE A 521 8.90 -20.47 -12.00
N VAL A 522 7.81 -19.77 -11.69
CA VAL A 522 7.86 -18.53 -10.87
C VAL A 522 8.52 -18.81 -9.52
N GLY A 523 8.20 -19.94 -8.88
CA GLY A 523 8.76 -20.34 -7.59
C GLY A 523 10.19 -20.89 -7.63
N ASP A 524 10.83 -20.96 -8.80
CA ASP A 524 12.19 -21.47 -8.95
C ASP A 524 13.07 -20.46 -9.72
N PRO A 525 13.77 -19.54 -9.02
CA PRO A 525 14.69 -18.58 -9.63
C PRO A 525 15.78 -19.19 -10.52
N ALA A 526 16.12 -20.48 -10.32
CA ALA A 526 17.05 -21.18 -11.20
C ALA A 526 16.46 -21.43 -12.59
N LYS A 527 15.13 -21.58 -12.70
CA LYS A 527 14.38 -21.77 -13.94
C LYS A 527 13.90 -20.48 -14.60
N TRP A 528 14.01 -19.33 -13.94
CA TRP A 528 13.62 -18.05 -14.53
C TRP A 528 14.26 -17.81 -15.91
N GLY A 529 13.42 -17.49 -16.90
CA GLY A 529 13.79 -17.36 -18.31
C GLY A 529 13.67 -18.64 -19.15
N GLN A 530 13.32 -19.79 -18.56
CA GLN A 530 13.17 -21.07 -19.24
C GLN A 530 11.71 -21.33 -19.64
N LYS A 531 11.53 -22.19 -20.65
CA LYS A 531 10.22 -22.68 -21.12
C LYS A 531 10.09 -24.18 -20.84
#